data_AF-A0AAV6Z437-F1
#
_entry.id   AF-A0AAV6Z437-F1
#
_cell.length_a   1.000
_cell.length_b   1.000
_cell.length_c   1.000
_cell.angle_alpha   90.00
_cell.angle_beta   90.00
_cell.angle_gamma   90.00
#
_symmetry.space_group_name_H-M   'P 1'
#
loop_
_entity.id
_entity.type
_entity.pdbx_description
1 polymer ?
#
loop_
_entity_poly.entity_id
_entity_poly.type
_entity_poly.pdbx_seq_one_letter_code
_entity_poly.pdbx_strand_id
1 'polypeptide(L)'
;MHILSFSSLLFRLRLHEEKIIKDRRHHLRTYPNCFVAREVIDWLIERKEASDRTIAIELMQKMIDTNIIHHVCDEFKDFKDAKLFYRFRKDDGTFPLDQEVKVFMRGQRLYEKIMNSDNSLLQAREEDGVSYERTFVASQIIDWLIQEQEAKTRSEAEQLCRRLLEHAVIQHGKRRPGYVSSGNHRFQTEV
;
A
#
# COMPACT_ATOMS: atom_id res chain seq x y z
N MET A 1 2.83 11.09 -16.02
CA MET A 1 1.90 9.98 -15.70
C MET A 1 2.58 9.15 -14.62
N HIS A 2 2.43 9.54 -13.35
CA HIS A 2 3.12 8.88 -12.25
C HIS A 2 2.28 7.68 -11.80
N ILE A 3 2.67 6.49 -12.28
CA ILE A 3 2.29 5.19 -11.70
C ILE A 3 3.18 4.99 -10.46
N LEU A 4 3.15 5.94 -9.52
CA LEU A 4 3.81 5.80 -8.23
C LEU A 4 2.83 5.11 -7.30
N SER A 5 3.15 3.85 -6.98
CA SER A 5 2.63 3.06 -5.87
C SER A 5 1.10 2.99 -5.68
N PHE A 6 0.40 2.26 -6.56
CA PHE A 6 -0.90 1.70 -6.16
C PHE A 6 -0.67 0.59 -5.13
N SER A 7 -0.51 0.97 -3.86
CA SER A 7 -0.45 0.03 -2.75
C SER A 7 -1.82 -0.60 -2.58
N SER A 8 -1.90 -1.91 -2.83
CA SER A 8 -3.13 -2.70 -2.67
C SER A 8 -3.74 -2.57 -1.27
N LEU A 9 -2.88 -2.29 -0.28
CA LEU A 9 -3.30 -1.97 1.05
C LEU A 9 -3.99 -0.61 1.13
N LEU A 10 -3.31 0.46 0.74
CA LEU A 10 -3.88 1.81 0.88
C LEU A 10 -5.19 1.88 0.11
N PHE A 11 -5.26 1.21 -1.04
CA PHE A 11 -6.50 0.99 -1.74
C PHE A 11 -7.56 0.29 -0.88
N ARG A 12 -7.27 -0.88 -0.30
CA ARG A 12 -8.21 -1.56 0.62
C ARG A 12 -8.68 -0.63 1.76
N LEU A 13 -7.76 0.07 2.43
CA LEU A 13 -8.10 0.96 3.55
C LEU A 13 -9.03 2.09 3.11
N ARG A 14 -8.71 2.78 2.00
CA ARG A 14 -9.57 3.83 1.44
C ARG A 14 -10.96 3.30 1.09
N LEU A 15 -11.06 2.11 0.50
CA LEU A 15 -12.36 1.51 0.19
C LEU A 15 -13.17 1.12 1.44
N HIS A 16 -12.53 0.77 2.55
CA HIS A 16 -13.19 0.57 3.85
C HIS A 16 -13.65 1.90 4.46
N GLU A 17 -12.78 2.91 4.49
CA GLU A 17 -13.08 4.25 5.01
C GLU A 17 -14.25 4.92 4.27
N GLU A 18 -14.27 4.78 2.94
CA GLU A 18 -15.33 5.30 2.08
C GLU A 18 -16.56 4.39 1.98
N LYS A 19 -16.61 3.29 2.76
CA LYS A 19 -17.76 2.35 2.82
C LYS A 19 -18.13 1.73 1.48
N ILE A 20 -17.16 1.62 0.57
CA ILE A 20 -17.28 0.85 -0.67
C ILE A 20 -17.23 -0.64 -0.33
N ILE A 21 -16.33 -1.02 0.59
CA ILE A 21 -16.32 -2.37 1.19
C ILE A 21 -17.34 -2.42 2.32
N LYS A 22 -18.28 -3.37 2.22
CA LYS A 22 -19.34 -3.60 3.22
C LYS A 22 -20.04 -4.93 2.96
N ASP A 23 -20.79 -5.37 3.96
CA ASP A 23 -21.66 -6.54 3.85
C ASP A 23 -22.77 -6.28 2.83
N ARG A 24 -22.95 -7.20 1.89
CA ARG A 24 -24.03 -7.15 0.89
C ARG A 24 -24.81 -8.45 0.89
N ARG A 25 -26.13 -8.36 0.72
CA ARG A 25 -27.01 -9.52 0.61
C ARG A 25 -27.41 -9.71 -0.85
N HIS A 26 -27.30 -10.93 -1.34
CA HIS A 26 -27.83 -11.33 -2.65
C HIS A 26 -28.57 -12.65 -2.50
N HIS A 27 -29.84 -12.65 -2.92
CA HIS A 27 -30.81 -13.69 -2.58
C HIS A 27 -30.86 -13.98 -1.06
N LEU A 28 -30.66 -15.23 -0.68
CA LEU A 28 -30.69 -15.71 0.70
C LEU A 28 -29.29 -15.76 1.35
N ARG A 29 -28.26 -15.20 0.70
CA ARG A 29 -26.88 -15.24 1.17
C ARG A 29 -26.36 -13.83 1.46
N THR A 30 -25.70 -13.68 2.60
CA THR A 30 -24.92 -12.49 2.94
C THR A 30 -23.46 -12.73 2.60
N TYR A 31 -22.87 -11.76 1.91
CA TYR A 31 -21.46 -11.70 1.55
C TYR A 31 -20.82 -10.59 2.38
N PRO A 32 -20.08 -10.92 3.44
CA PRO A 32 -19.47 -9.90 4.29
C PRO A 32 -18.30 -9.22 3.58
N ASN A 33 -17.93 -8.00 3.96
CA ASN A 33 -16.71 -7.29 3.50
C ASN A 33 -16.43 -7.39 1.98
N CYS A 34 -17.46 -7.29 1.13
CA CYS A 34 -17.27 -7.33 -0.32
C CYS A 34 -17.40 -5.94 -0.93
N PHE A 35 -17.12 -5.83 -2.23
CA PHE A 35 -17.37 -4.64 -3.04
C PHE A 35 -17.96 -5.04 -4.40
N VAL A 36 -18.65 -4.11 -5.05
CA VAL A 36 -19.19 -4.32 -6.40
C VAL A 36 -18.13 -3.88 -7.41
N ALA A 37 -17.80 -4.74 -8.38
CA ALA A 37 -16.74 -4.46 -9.35
C ALA A 37 -16.91 -3.12 -10.06
N ARG A 38 -18.10 -2.86 -10.62
CA ARG A 38 -18.39 -1.60 -11.31
C ARG A 38 -18.27 -0.36 -10.43
N GLU A 39 -18.69 -0.44 -9.17
CA GLU A 39 -18.57 0.67 -8.21
C GLU A 39 -17.10 1.02 -7.97
N VAL A 40 -16.23 0.01 -7.89
CA VAL A 40 -14.78 0.22 -7.71
C VAL A 40 -14.12 0.80 -8.95
N ILE A 41 -14.54 0.41 -10.16
CA ILE A 41 -14.04 1.00 -11.40
C ILE A 41 -14.42 2.49 -11.49
N ASP A 42 -15.68 2.82 -11.20
CA ASP A 42 -16.13 4.22 -11.18
C ASP A 42 -15.35 5.01 -10.12
N TRP A 43 -15.14 4.45 -8.92
CA TRP A 43 -14.34 5.06 -7.86
C TRP A 43 -12.89 5.35 -8.28
N LEU A 44 -12.21 4.39 -8.94
CA LEU A 44 -10.84 4.55 -9.41
C LEU A 44 -10.71 5.73 -10.40
N ILE A 45 -11.69 5.93 -11.26
CA ILE A 45 -11.70 7.01 -12.24
C ILE A 45 -12.02 8.35 -11.56
N GLU A 46 -13.04 8.38 -10.69
CA GLU A 46 -13.44 9.58 -9.95
C GLU A 46 -12.30 10.13 -9.08
N ARG A 47 -11.52 9.24 -8.46
CA ARG A 47 -10.34 9.57 -7.65
C ARG A 47 -9.08 9.81 -8.48
N LYS A 48 -9.15 9.67 -9.81
CA LYS A 48 -8.02 9.80 -10.75
C LYS A 48 -6.87 8.81 -10.47
N GLU A 49 -7.20 7.67 -9.89
CA GLU A 49 -6.28 6.53 -9.70
C GLU A 49 -6.09 5.77 -11.03
N ALA A 50 -7.07 5.84 -11.92
CA ALA A 50 -7.00 5.36 -13.29
C ALA A 50 -7.43 6.46 -14.27
N SER A 51 -6.80 6.52 -15.45
CA SER A 51 -7.15 7.49 -16.49
C SER A 51 -8.49 7.21 -17.15
N ASP A 52 -8.88 5.93 -17.20
CA ASP A 52 -10.08 5.44 -17.86
C ASP A 52 -10.46 4.04 -17.33
N ARG A 53 -11.60 3.53 -17.80
CA ARG A 53 -12.12 2.21 -17.40
C ARG A 53 -11.19 1.06 -17.79
N THR A 54 -10.49 1.16 -18.92
CA THR A 54 -9.58 0.10 -19.38
C THR A 54 -8.42 -0.05 -18.40
N ILE A 55 -7.76 1.06 -18.05
CA ILE A 55 -6.67 1.05 -17.07
C ILE A 55 -7.16 0.61 -15.68
N ALA A 56 -8.35 1.02 -15.27
CA ALA A 56 -8.94 0.55 -14.01
C ALA A 56 -9.17 -0.97 -14.01
N ILE A 57 -9.66 -1.54 -15.11
CA ILE A 57 -9.86 -2.99 -15.27
C ILE A 57 -8.51 -3.72 -15.25
N GLU A 58 -7.50 -3.24 -15.95
CA GLU A 58 -6.15 -3.81 -15.94
C GLU A 58 -5.54 -3.82 -14.52
N LEU A 59 -5.72 -2.73 -13.78
CA LEU A 59 -5.28 -2.63 -12.39
C LEU A 59 -5.96 -3.69 -11.51
N MET A 60 -7.28 -3.80 -11.62
CA MET A 60 -8.06 -4.79 -10.86
C MET A 60 -7.75 -6.23 -11.28
N GLN A 61 -7.49 -6.47 -12.57
CA GLN A 61 -7.02 -7.77 -13.07
C GLN A 61 -5.70 -8.15 -12.42
N LYS A 62 -4.74 -7.22 -12.37
CA LYS A 62 -3.45 -7.45 -11.71
C LYS A 62 -3.63 -7.84 -10.23
N MET A 63 -4.63 -7.29 -9.54
CA MET A 63 -4.95 -7.69 -8.16
C MET A 63 -5.53 -9.11 -8.05
N ILE A 64 -6.26 -9.59 -9.06
CA ILE A 64 -6.69 -10.99 -9.12
C ILE A 64 -5.49 -11.91 -9.40
N ASP A 65 -4.67 -11.57 -10.39
CA ASP A 65 -3.52 -12.38 -10.81
C ASP A 65 -2.51 -12.55 -9.67
N THR A 66 -2.38 -11.53 -8.82
CA THR A 66 -1.53 -11.53 -7.61
C THR A 66 -2.23 -12.07 -6.36
N ASN A 67 -3.42 -12.67 -6.49
CA ASN A 67 -4.22 -13.22 -5.40
C ASN A 67 -4.56 -12.24 -4.27
N ILE A 68 -4.63 -10.94 -4.56
CA ILE A 68 -4.97 -9.92 -3.57
C ILE A 68 -6.49 -9.85 -3.38
N ILE A 69 -7.23 -9.94 -4.48
CA ILE A 69 -8.69 -9.97 -4.51
C ILE A 69 -9.19 -11.21 -5.26
N HIS A 70 -10.46 -11.56 -5.06
CA HIS A 70 -11.11 -12.65 -5.78
C HIS A 70 -12.62 -12.40 -5.91
N HIS A 71 -13.27 -13.07 -6.87
CA HIS A 71 -14.72 -13.11 -6.94
C HIS A 71 -15.26 -13.92 -5.74
N VAL A 72 -16.35 -13.46 -5.10
CA VAL A 72 -16.86 -14.09 -3.86
C VAL A 72 -17.31 -15.55 -4.01
N CYS A 73 -17.49 -16.05 -5.23
CA CYS A 73 -17.78 -17.46 -5.53
C CYS A 73 -16.62 -18.16 -6.28
N ASP A 74 -15.48 -17.50 -6.48
CA ASP A 74 -14.30 -18.00 -7.24
C ASP A 74 -14.59 -18.46 -8.69
N GLU A 75 -15.73 -18.07 -9.25
CA GLU A 75 -16.18 -18.44 -10.61
C GLU A 75 -15.35 -17.81 -11.75
N PHE A 76 -14.72 -16.66 -11.52
CA PHE A 76 -14.06 -15.87 -12.56
C PHE A 76 -12.57 -15.69 -12.30
N LYS A 77 -11.75 -16.04 -13.29
CA LYS A 77 -10.31 -15.73 -13.30
C LYS A 77 -10.01 -14.32 -13.82
N ASP A 78 -10.90 -13.77 -14.63
CA ASP A 78 -10.78 -12.40 -15.09
C ASP A 78 -11.64 -11.46 -14.24
N PHE A 79 -11.18 -10.23 -14.07
CA PHE A 79 -11.99 -9.15 -13.53
C PHE A 79 -13.07 -8.76 -14.55
N LYS A 80 -14.31 -8.63 -14.06
CA LYS A 80 -15.46 -8.23 -14.89
C LYS A 80 -16.06 -6.94 -14.33
N ASP A 81 -16.04 -5.88 -15.13
CA ASP A 81 -16.74 -4.61 -14.83
C ASP A 81 -18.26 -4.80 -14.92
N ALA A 82 -18.84 -5.35 -13.87
CA ALA A 82 -20.25 -5.70 -13.77
C ALA A 82 -20.76 -5.57 -12.33
N LYS A 83 -22.05 -5.82 -12.11
CA LYS A 83 -22.65 -5.90 -10.76
C LYS A 83 -22.32 -7.24 -10.08
N LEU A 84 -21.05 -7.61 -10.06
CA LEU A 84 -20.52 -8.79 -9.40
C LEU A 84 -19.78 -8.41 -8.13
N PHE A 85 -19.77 -9.32 -7.16
CA PHE A 85 -19.11 -9.10 -5.88
C PHE A 85 -17.70 -9.67 -5.88
N TYR A 86 -16.75 -8.83 -5.49
CA TYR A 86 -15.36 -9.21 -5.26
C TYR A 86 -15.00 -8.90 -3.80
N ARG A 87 -13.91 -9.48 -3.34
CA ARG A 87 -13.44 -9.37 -1.95
C ARG A 87 -11.93 -9.38 -1.93
N PHE A 88 -11.33 -8.63 -1.00
CA PHE A 88 -9.93 -8.82 -0.64
C PHE A 88 -9.77 -10.13 0.11
N ARG A 89 -8.81 -10.97 -0.28
CA ARG A 89 -8.55 -12.22 0.44
C ARG A 89 -8.12 -11.99 1.89
N LYS A 90 -7.63 -10.77 2.21
CA LYS A 90 -7.33 -10.35 3.59
C LYS A 90 -8.58 -10.26 4.46
N ASP A 91 -9.75 -10.00 3.87
CA ASP A 91 -11.02 -9.79 4.58
C ASP A 91 -11.79 -11.09 4.86
N ASP A 92 -11.36 -12.23 4.31
CA ASP A 92 -11.89 -13.57 4.64
C ASP A 92 -10.83 -14.58 5.07
N GLY A 93 -9.59 -14.13 5.27
CA GLY A 93 -8.49 -14.98 5.74
C GLY A 93 -7.94 -15.95 4.69
N THR A 94 -8.34 -15.83 3.42
CA THR A 94 -7.80 -16.65 2.32
C THR A 94 -6.53 -16.06 1.69
N PHE A 95 -6.04 -14.93 2.21
CA PHE A 95 -4.85 -14.25 1.67
C PHE A 95 -3.64 -15.19 1.79
N PRO A 96 -2.98 -15.57 0.67
CA PRO A 96 -1.89 -16.54 0.72
C PRO A 96 -0.73 -15.98 1.53
N LEU A 97 -0.47 -16.55 2.70
CA LEU A 97 0.62 -16.16 3.61
C LEU A 97 2.00 -16.63 3.11
N ASP A 98 2.32 -16.39 1.84
CA ASP A 98 3.69 -16.61 1.37
C ASP A 98 4.68 -15.63 2.03
N GLN A 99 5.98 -15.93 1.91
CA GLN A 99 7.05 -15.13 2.53
C GLN A 99 7.07 -13.68 2.04
N GLU A 100 6.59 -13.41 0.83
CA GLU A 100 6.56 -12.09 0.22
C GLU A 100 5.41 -11.27 0.80
N VAL A 101 4.24 -11.88 0.92
CA VAL A 101 3.05 -11.36 1.59
C VAL A 101 3.28 -11.09 3.07
N LYS A 102 3.99 -11.97 3.79
CA LYS A 102 4.32 -11.73 5.22
C LYS A 102 5.14 -10.47 5.38
N VAL A 103 5.99 -10.17 4.41
CA VAL A 103 6.84 -8.98 4.44
C VAL A 103 6.05 -7.76 4.02
N PHE A 104 5.19 -7.87 3.02
CA PHE A 104 4.24 -6.80 2.69
C PHE A 104 3.37 -6.44 3.91
N MET A 105 2.80 -7.42 4.60
CA MET A 105 2.00 -7.25 5.82
C MET A 105 2.82 -6.71 7.00
N ARG A 106 4.11 -7.02 7.06
CA ARG A 106 5.02 -6.42 8.03
C ARG A 106 5.31 -4.96 7.68
N GLY A 107 5.63 -4.67 6.42
CA GLY A 107 5.85 -3.31 5.93
C GLY A 107 4.64 -2.41 6.07
N GLN A 108 3.45 -2.96 5.87
CA GLN A 108 2.18 -2.32 6.20
C GLN A 108 2.08 -1.93 7.68
N ARG A 109 2.28 -2.87 8.60
CA ARG A 109 2.17 -2.58 10.04
C ARG A 109 3.20 -1.55 10.47
N LEU A 110 4.38 -1.58 9.86
CA LEU A 110 5.42 -0.57 10.06
C LEU A 110 4.97 0.79 9.55
N TYR A 111 4.39 0.86 8.35
CA TYR A 111 3.85 2.11 7.80
C TYR A 111 2.77 2.71 8.71
N GLU A 112 1.79 1.89 9.14
CA GLU A 112 0.73 2.32 10.06
C GLU A 112 1.31 2.82 11.39
N LYS A 113 2.33 2.13 11.93
CA LYS A 113 3.04 2.58 13.14
C LYS A 113 3.79 3.90 12.91
N ILE A 114 4.50 4.04 11.78
CA ILE A 114 5.25 5.25 11.43
C ILE A 114 4.28 6.44 11.28
N MET A 115 3.17 6.24 10.58
CA MET A 115 2.18 7.29 10.28
C MET A 115 1.29 7.68 11.47
N ASN A 116 1.00 6.74 12.37
CA ASN A 116 0.17 6.99 13.55
C ASN A 116 0.98 7.24 14.82
N SER A 117 2.32 7.22 14.75
CA SER A 117 3.14 7.58 15.90
C SER A 117 3.09 9.09 16.14
N ASP A 118 2.73 9.51 17.35
CA ASP A 118 2.91 10.89 17.85
C ASP A 118 4.41 11.28 17.98
N ASN A 119 5.32 10.47 17.41
CA ASN A 119 6.73 10.46 17.74
C ASN A 119 7.62 11.13 16.68
N SER A 120 8.73 11.66 17.18
CA SER A 120 9.77 12.49 16.56
C SER A 120 10.45 11.95 15.29
N LEU A 121 10.04 10.80 14.76
CA LEU A 121 10.65 10.18 13.58
C LEU A 121 10.30 10.94 12.30
N LEU A 122 9.01 11.23 12.10
CA LEU A 122 8.53 12.01 10.97
C LEU A 122 8.63 13.50 11.29
N GLN A 123 9.43 14.23 10.51
CA GLN A 123 9.63 15.66 10.69
C GLN A 123 9.46 16.41 9.37
N ALA A 124 8.93 17.63 9.44
CA ALA A 124 9.03 18.58 8.33
C ALA A 124 10.47 19.11 8.23
N ARG A 125 11.00 19.19 7.01
CA ARG A 125 12.36 19.66 6.77
C ARG A 125 12.41 20.53 5.53
N GLU A 126 13.17 21.62 5.61
CA GLU A 126 13.43 22.50 4.48
C GLU A 126 14.81 22.21 3.89
N GLU A 127 14.87 22.04 2.57
CA GLU A 127 16.11 21.82 1.84
C GLU A 127 16.07 22.67 0.55
N ASP A 128 17.07 23.55 0.38
CA ASP A 128 17.18 24.48 -0.75
C ASP A 128 15.89 25.28 -1.04
N GLY A 129 15.18 25.71 0.01
CA GLY A 129 13.93 26.47 -0.08
C GLY A 129 12.69 25.63 -0.40
N VAL A 130 12.81 24.30 -0.45
CA VAL A 130 11.69 23.37 -0.63
C VAL A 130 11.42 22.67 0.71
N SER A 131 10.18 22.79 1.18
CA SER A 131 9.74 22.08 2.38
C SER A 131 9.23 20.68 2.05
N TYR A 132 9.71 19.70 2.78
CA TYR A 132 9.33 18.30 2.71
C TYR A 132 8.66 17.91 4.03
N GLU A 133 7.41 17.50 3.96
CA GLU A 133 6.69 17.01 5.13
C GLU A 133 6.92 15.51 5.34
N ARG A 134 6.81 15.05 6.60
CA ARG A 134 6.86 13.63 6.97
C ARG A 134 8.12 12.90 6.46
N THR A 135 9.28 13.49 6.71
CA THR A 135 10.59 12.91 6.35
C THR A 135 11.29 12.29 7.55
N PHE A 136 12.19 11.33 7.31
CA PHE A 136 13.07 10.77 8.33
C PHE A 136 14.47 10.47 7.78
N VAL A 137 15.48 10.51 8.65
CA VAL A 137 16.85 10.13 8.27
C VAL A 137 17.00 8.61 8.32
N ALA A 138 17.78 8.02 7.41
CA ALA A 138 18.02 6.57 7.40
C ALA A 138 18.50 6.04 8.76
N SER A 139 19.45 6.72 9.41
CA SER A 139 19.93 6.30 10.73
C SER A 139 18.81 6.24 11.77
N GLN A 140 17.90 7.22 11.76
CA GLN A 140 16.78 7.31 12.70
C GLN A 140 15.76 6.21 12.50
N ILE A 141 15.40 5.85 11.25
CA ILE A 141 14.49 4.72 11.02
C ILE A 141 15.13 3.39 11.40
N ILE A 142 16.44 3.22 11.20
CA ILE A 142 17.16 2.01 11.62
C ILE A 142 17.12 1.87 13.14
N ASP A 143 17.39 2.95 13.87
CA ASP A 143 17.36 2.96 15.33
C ASP A 143 15.94 2.68 15.85
N TRP A 144 14.94 3.32 15.23
CA TRP A 144 13.53 3.11 15.57
C TRP A 144 13.07 1.67 15.32
N LEU A 145 13.45 1.06 14.18
CA LEU A 145 13.12 -0.34 13.87
C LEU A 145 13.70 -1.31 14.91
N ILE A 146 14.89 -1.02 15.44
CA ILE A 146 15.48 -1.85 16.51
C ILE A 146 14.75 -1.63 17.83
N GLN A 147 14.44 -0.38 18.18
CA GLN A 147 13.70 -0.03 19.39
C GLN A 147 12.30 -0.68 19.43
N GLU A 148 11.61 -0.68 18.30
CA GLU A 148 10.29 -1.33 18.11
C GLU A 148 10.37 -2.86 18.02
N GLN A 149 11.56 -3.44 18.15
CA GLN A 149 11.83 -4.88 18.02
C GLN A 149 11.44 -5.46 16.64
N GLU A 150 11.44 -4.59 15.62
CA GLU A 150 11.20 -4.96 14.23
C GLU A 150 12.48 -5.43 13.51
N ALA A 151 13.64 -5.14 14.10
CA ALA A 151 14.92 -5.74 13.71
C ALA A 151 15.77 -5.98 14.96
N LYS A 152 16.55 -7.05 14.98
CA LYS A 152 17.49 -7.34 16.09
C LYS A 152 18.84 -6.68 15.88
N THR A 153 19.18 -6.35 14.63
CA THR A 153 20.46 -5.75 14.25
C THR A 153 20.26 -4.63 13.23
N ARG A 154 21.25 -3.74 13.10
CA ARG A 154 21.23 -2.69 12.05
C ARG A 154 21.15 -3.30 10.65
N SER A 155 21.85 -4.42 10.41
CA SER A 155 21.83 -5.10 9.11
C SER A 155 20.45 -5.63 8.75
N GLU A 156 19.75 -6.25 9.71
CA GLU A 156 18.36 -6.68 9.51
C GLU A 156 17.43 -5.48 9.23
N ALA A 157 17.61 -4.38 9.96
CA ALA A 157 16.82 -3.15 9.76
C ALA A 157 17.07 -2.54 8.36
N GLU A 158 18.31 -2.56 7.86
CA GLU A 158 18.63 -2.08 6.52
C GLU A 158 18.00 -2.94 5.43
N GLN A 159 18.05 -4.27 5.59
CA GLN A 159 17.38 -5.19 4.66
C GLN A 159 15.88 -4.94 4.65
N LEU A 160 15.28 -4.71 5.82
CA LEU A 160 13.87 -4.35 5.93
C LEU A 160 13.57 -3.03 5.19
N CYS A 161 14.36 -1.97 5.41
CA CYS A 161 14.21 -0.71 4.68
C CYS A 161 14.33 -0.87 3.16
N ARG A 162 15.25 -1.70 2.66
CA ARG A 162 15.35 -2.00 1.21
C ARG A 162 14.06 -2.59 0.67
N ARG A 163 13.48 -3.54 1.38
CA ARG A 163 12.22 -4.16 0.99
C ARG A 163 11.06 -3.16 1.03
N LEU A 164 11.05 -2.26 2.03
CA LEU A 164 10.07 -1.18 2.09
C LEU A 164 10.20 -0.22 0.89
N LEU A 165 11.41 0.02 0.39
CA LEU A 165 11.65 0.81 -0.84
C LEU A 165 11.19 0.07 -2.10
N GLU A 166 11.54 -1.21 -2.22
CA GLU A 166 11.16 -2.07 -3.35
C GLU A 166 9.64 -2.14 -3.51
N HIS A 167 8.92 -2.15 -2.38
CA HIS A 167 7.46 -2.17 -2.34
C HIS A 167 6.83 -0.78 -2.21
N ALA A 168 7.60 0.30 -2.36
CA ALA A 168 7.14 1.69 -2.34
C ALA A 168 6.30 2.05 -1.09
N VAL A 169 6.63 1.43 0.05
CA VAL A 169 6.12 1.79 1.38
C VAL A 169 6.85 3.02 1.90
N ILE A 170 8.14 3.14 1.55
CA ILE A 170 8.99 4.33 1.75
C ILE A 170 9.71 4.61 0.42
N GLN A 171 10.20 5.83 0.22
CA GLN A 171 10.94 6.25 -0.98
C GLN A 171 12.20 7.02 -0.60
N HIS A 172 13.18 7.14 -1.49
CA HIS A 172 14.30 8.07 -1.30
C HIS A 172 13.84 9.51 -1.56
N GLY A 173 14.30 10.47 -0.74
CA GLY A 173 14.15 11.89 -1.09
C GLY A 173 14.83 12.17 -2.43
N LYS A 174 14.20 12.92 -3.33
CA LYS A 174 14.67 13.13 -4.72
C LYS A 174 16.17 13.44 -4.78
N ARG A 175 16.95 12.59 -5.45
CA ARG A 175 18.31 12.93 -5.92
C ARG A 175 18.21 13.82 -7.16
N ARG A 176 18.73 15.05 -7.11
CA ARG A 176 19.06 15.79 -8.34
C ARG A 176 20.29 15.15 -9.02
N PRO A 177 20.41 15.18 -10.36
CA PRO A 177 21.59 14.70 -11.04
C PRO A 177 22.77 15.63 -10.74
N GLY A 178 23.87 15.10 -10.19
CA GLY A 178 25.11 15.84 -9.95
C GLY A 178 25.66 15.81 -8.52
N TYR A 179 24.92 15.27 -7.55
CA TYR A 179 25.38 15.22 -6.15
C TYR A 179 26.06 13.87 -5.82
N VAL A 180 27.35 13.92 -5.48
CA VAL A 180 28.09 12.77 -4.92
C VAL A 180 27.73 12.66 -3.44
N SER A 181 27.09 11.54 -3.09
CA SER A 181 26.55 11.28 -1.75
C SER A 181 27.65 11.12 -0.71
N SER A 182 27.85 12.13 0.15
CA SER A 182 28.47 11.95 1.45
C SER A 182 27.47 11.31 2.43
N GLY A 183 27.54 9.99 2.55
CA GLY A 183 27.27 9.24 3.79
C GLY A 183 25.85 9.13 4.36
N ASN A 184 24.88 10.00 4.07
CA ASN A 184 23.54 9.96 4.71
C ASN A 184 22.42 9.84 3.68
N HIS A 185 22.04 8.60 3.35
CA HIS A 185 20.88 8.31 2.53
C HIS A 185 19.60 8.73 3.30
N ARG A 186 18.68 9.46 2.66
CA ARG A 186 17.45 9.99 3.29
C ARG A 186 16.21 9.41 2.61
N PHE A 187 15.16 9.22 3.40
CA PHE A 187 13.92 8.56 2.97
C PHE A 187 12.70 9.42 3.30
N GLN A 188 11.65 9.28 2.50
CA GLN A 188 10.37 9.97 2.56
C GLN A 188 9.25 8.92 2.50
N THR A 189 8.14 9.10 3.22
CA THR A 189 6.92 8.29 3.01
C THR A 189 6.02 8.96 1.97
N GLU A 190 5.36 8.22 1.09
CA GLU A 190 4.31 8.80 0.23
C GLU A 190 3.06 9.19 1.03
N VAL A 191 2.41 10.26 0.56
CA VAL A 191 1.11 10.76 0.99
C VAL A 191 0.02 9.98 0.28
#